data_AF-A0A4R2Z9F4-F1
#
_entry.id   AF-A0A4R2Z9F4-F1
#
_cell.length_a   1.000
_cell.length_b   1.000
_cell.length_c   1.000
_cell.angle_alpha   90.00
_cell.angle_beta   90.00
_cell.angle_gamma   90.00
#
_symmetry.space_group_name_H-M   'P 1'
#
loop_
_entity.id
_entity.type
_entity.pdbx_description
1 polymer ?
#
loop_
_entity_poly.entity_id
_entity_poly.type
_entity_poly.pdbx_seq_one_letter_code
_entity_poly.pdbx_strand_id
1 'polypeptide(L)'
;MSDSSSRKIVDGANIYQDFETRFYEWEDGMSSAGFKLELPDRHRDEFDWGVTGYNFGRVIGGVLTVSEHDINRQYGNLFSMPDHIVIFIIIIGGMECQCFGERFTLVQGDILIQDMSQPIKIHVYPGDQKPRLGSYQYIIMPKHSLHFNVDIASLHGKRIPATSPVNIILRNHFATMVQVFDQMTDQEVLSTGEGAASVFLQTLHLVAGKKVEHPFEQSARLERICLYIEKHLSQPVSVDVLCKNFAISRSGLYRLFEPLGGIAQFIRSRRLLLAKRLLRTSSMSDQSLAVIARQCGLEPGALRRYFLEFYGATPSEMRQKYRRDAEQSDQVDATHVNWVSSL
;
A
#
# COMPACT_ATOMS: atom_id res chain seq x y z
N MET A 1 8.49 22.58 18.82
CA MET A 1 9.27 21.33 18.86
C MET A 1 8.27 20.19 18.98
N SER A 2 7.62 19.84 17.87
CA SER A 2 6.82 18.63 17.75
C SER A 2 7.74 17.50 17.30
N ASP A 3 7.42 16.30 17.77
CA ASP A 3 8.35 15.20 17.94
C ASP A 3 8.59 14.43 16.62
N SER A 4 9.79 14.55 16.06
CA SER A 4 10.22 13.77 14.88
C SER A 4 10.15 12.25 15.11
N SER A 5 10.11 11.81 16.39
CA SER A 5 9.95 10.41 16.77
C SER A 5 8.67 9.78 16.18
N SER A 6 7.62 10.57 15.98
CA SER A 6 6.32 10.06 15.49
C SER A 6 6.31 9.67 14.00
N ARG A 7 7.33 10.08 13.23
CA ARG A 7 7.41 9.90 11.76
C ARG A 7 8.56 8.98 11.32
N LYS A 8 9.31 8.43 12.28
CA LYS A 8 10.38 7.46 12.04
C LYS A 8 10.19 6.25 12.94
N ILE A 9 10.31 5.06 12.37
CA ILE A 9 10.24 3.80 13.10
C ILE A 9 11.54 3.06 12.84
N VAL A 10 12.15 2.56 13.92
CA VAL A 10 13.30 1.67 13.86
C VAL A 10 12.91 0.44 14.67
N ASP A 11 12.90 -0.70 14.01
CA ASP A 11 12.52 -1.98 14.62
C ASP A 11 13.38 -3.10 14.04
N GLY A 12 13.53 -4.19 14.76
CA GLY A 12 14.37 -5.30 14.33
C GLY A 12 14.30 -6.52 15.23
N ALA A 13 14.68 -7.66 14.66
CA ALA A 13 14.59 -8.95 15.31
C ALA A 13 15.47 -9.03 16.57
N ASN A 14 16.52 -8.21 16.66
CA ASN A 14 17.43 -8.12 17.81
C ASN A 14 16.77 -7.67 19.12
N ILE A 15 15.55 -7.12 19.06
CA ILE A 15 14.78 -6.71 20.24
C ILE A 15 14.06 -7.90 20.90
N TYR A 16 13.88 -9.00 20.16
CA TYR A 16 13.10 -10.16 20.61
C TYR A 16 14.01 -11.37 20.87
N GLN A 17 13.73 -12.11 21.95
CA GLN A 17 14.63 -13.15 22.45
C GLN A 17 14.44 -14.53 21.79
N ASP A 18 13.26 -14.81 21.23
CA ASP A 18 12.93 -16.10 20.63
C ASP A 18 12.51 -15.97 19.14
N PHE A 19 12.65 -17.06 18.38
CA PHE A 19 12.35 -17.07 16.94
C PHE A 19 10.86 -16.84 16.64
N GLU A 20 9.95 -17.45 17.40
CA GLU A 20 8.52 -17.38 17.12
C GLU A 20 8.01 -15.94 17.24
N THR A 21 8.44 -15.22 18.27
CA THR A 21 8.12 -13.79 18.44
C THR A 21 8.75 -12.94 17.32
N ARG A 22 10.03 -13.16 16.99
CA ARG A 22 10.71 -12.44 15.88
C ARG A 22 9.99 -12.62 14.56
N PHE A 23 9.55 -13.84 14.28
CA PHE A 23 8.85 -14.18 13.05
C PHE A 23 7.43 -13.63 13.04
N TYR A 24 6.71 -13.71 14.15
CA TYR A 24 5.35 -13.18 14.29
C TYR A 24 5.28 -11.67 14.05
N GLU A 25 6.17 -10.88 14.65
CA GLU A 25 6.18 -9.41 14.49
C GLU A 25 6.51 -9.01 13.04
N TRP A 26 7.42 -9.75 12.42
CA TRP A 26 7.72 -9.59 11.00
C TRP A 26 6.53 -9.95 10.10
N GLU A 27 5.89 -11.08 10.38
CA GLU A 27 4.71 -11.57 9.66
C GLU A 27 3.53 -10.62 9.81
N ASP A 28 3.27 -10.06 11.00
CA ASP A 28 2.19 -9.11 11.22
C ASP A 28 2.43 -7.81 10.44
N GLY A 29 3.65 -7.28 10.49
CA GLY A 29 4.07 -6.10 9.71
C GLY A 29 3.86 -6.30 8.21
N MET A 30 4.27 -7.44 7.65
CA MET A 30 4.11 -7.76 6.22
C MET A 30 2.65 -8.10 5.86
N SER A 31 1.92 -8.78 6.73
CA SER A 31 0.50 -9.11 6.57
C SER A 31 -0.37 -7.87 6.51
N SER A 32 -0.01 -6.83 7.28
CA SER A 32 -0.64 -5.52 7.21
C SER A 32 -0.49 -4.84 5.85
N ALA A 33 0.63 -5.10 5.17
CA ALA A 33 0.90 -4.68 3.81
C ALA A 33 0.32 -5.65 2.76
N GLY A 34 -0.45 -6.66 3.16
CA GLY A 34 -1.11 -7.61 2.25
C GLY A 34 -0.18 -8.69 1.68
N PHE A 35 0.95 -8.93 2.32
CA PHE A 35 1.89 -9.99 1.97
C PHE A 35 1.73 -11.19 2.91
N LYS A 36 1.68 -12.40 2.36
CA LYS A 36 1.87 -13.62 3.15
C LYS A 36 3.34 -14.03 3.04
N LEU A 37 3.97 -14.30 4.17
CA LEU A 37 5.35 -14.73 4.23
C LEU A 37 5.44 -16.24 4.36
N GLU A 38 6.44 -16.82 3.71
CA GLU A 38 6.82 -18.22 3.85
C GLU A 38 8.34 -18.27 4.06
N LEU A 39 8.80 -18.92 5.13
CA LEU A 39 10.23 -19.14 5.35
C LEU A 39 10.64 -20.51 4.82
N PRO A 40 11.79 -20.62 4.13
CA PRO A 40 12.40 -21.91 3.89
C PRO A 40 12.62 -22.65 5.22
N ASP A 41 12.38 -23.96 5.27
CA ASP A 41 12.63 -24.75 6.50
C ASP A 41 14.12 -24.77 6.91
N ARG A 42 15.01 -24.40 5.98
CA ARG A 42 16.44 -24.23 6.23
C ARG A 42 16.67 -22.88 6.88
N HIS A 43 17.44 -22.84 7.97
CA HIS A 43 17.90 -21.62 8.64
C HIS A 43 16.82 -20.80 9.38
N ARG A 44 15.71 -21.41 9.81
CA ARG A 44 14.72 -20.73 10.68
C ARG A 44 15.37 -20.09 11.91
N ASP A 45 16.28 -20.79 12.58
CA ASP A 45 16.97 -20.28 13.77
C ASP A 45 17.84 -19.03 13.49
N GLU A 46 18.28 -18.85 12.24
CA GLU A 46 19.10 -17.73 11.77
C GLU A 46 18.26 -16.58 11.17
N PHE A 47 16.93 -16.69 11.19
CA PHE A 47 16.06 -15.64 10.67
C PHE A 47 16.23 -14.34 11.46
N ASP A 48 16.63 -13.30 10.74
CA ASP A 48 16.90 -11.98 11.26
C ASP A 48 16.38 -10.93 10.27
N TRP A 49 15.93 -9.81 10.82
CA TRP A 49 15.34 -8.70 10.09
C TRP A 49 15.51 -7.38 10.84
N GLY A 50 15.45 -6.29 10.10
CA GLY A 50 15.52 -4.92 10.61
C GLY A 50 14.81 -4.00 9.63
N VAL A 51 14.05 -3.06 10.16
CA VAL A 51 13.33 -2.08 9.37
C VAL A 51 13.62 -0.69 9.90
N THR A 52 13.83 0.25 8.98
CA THR A 52 13.75 1.67 9.29
C THR A 52 12.76 2.31 8.33
N GLY A 53 11.62 2.73 8.86
CA GLY A 53 10.54 3.35 8.11
C GLY A 53 10.46 4.86 8.37
N TYR A 54 10.05 5.60 7.35
CA TYR A 54 9.90 7.05 7.36
C TYR A 54 8.55 7.45 6.77
N ASN A 55 7.87 8.38 7.43
CA ASN A 55 6.59 8.92 7.00
C ASN A 55 6.75 10.37 6.49
N PHE A 56 6.80 10.52 5.17
CA PHE A 56 6.85 11.81 4.47
C PHE A 56 5.46 12.37 4.12
N GLY A 57 4.39 11.91 4.77
CA GLY A 57 3.02 12.33 4.48
C GLY A 57 2.42 11.57 3.29
N ARG A 58 2.68 11.99 2.05
CA ARG A 58 2.16 11.30 0.84
C ARG A 58 2.92 10.07 0.42
N VAL A 59 4.14 9.94 0.93
CA VAL A 59 5.05 8.83 0.67
C VAL A 59 5.44 8.24 2.02
N ILE A 60 5.26 6.93 2.14
CA ILE A 60 5.94 6.17 3.19
C ILE A 60 7.05 5.40 2.50
N GLY A 61 8.21 5.32 3.13
CA GLY A 61 9.25 4.45 2.62
C GLY A 61 10.30 4.18 3.65
N GLY A 62 11.18 3.25 3.34
CA GLY A 62 12.19 2.83 4.30
C GLY A 62 13.20 1.88 3.71
N VAL A 63 14.03 1.38 4.59
CA VAL A 63 14.99 0.31 4.31
C VAL A 63 14.58 -0.90 5.12
N LEU A 64 14.59 -2.05 4.45
CA LEU A 64 14.49 -3.33 5.10
C LEU A 64 15.80 -4.10 4.93
N THR A 65 16.28 -4.69 6.00
CA THR A 65 17.29 -5.74 6.02
C THR A 65 16.62 -7.01 6.49
N VAL A 66 16.76 -8.12 5.77
CA VAL A 66 16.03 -9.35 6.10
C VAL A 66 16.73 -10.58 5.54
N SER A 67 16.56 -11.70 6.22
CA SER A 67 17.04 -13.01 5.79
C SER A 67 16.29 -13.52 4.55
N GLU A 68 16.73 -14.64 4.01
CA GLU A 68 16.06 -15.33 2.90
C GLU A 68 14.61 -15.68 3.26
N HIS A 69 13.66 -15.32 2.40
CA HIS A 69 12.25 -15.60 2.62
C HIS A 69 11.46 -15.50 1.31
N ASP A 70 10.28 -16.12 1.30
CA ASP A 70 9.30 -16.01 0.25
C ASP A 70 8.19 -15.06 0.64
N ILE A 71 7.77 -14.25 -0.33
CA ILE A 71 6.60 -13.39 -0.27
C ILE A 71 5.61 -13.90 -1.31
N ASN A 72 4.41 -14.26 -0.87
CA ASN A 72 3.38 -14.82 -1.71
C ASN A 72 2.08 -14.01 -1.57
N ARG A 73 1.69 -13.34 -2.65
CA ARG A 73 0.40 -12.66 -2.77
C ARG A 73 -0.44 -13.36 -3.83
N GLN A 74 -1.59 -13.93 -3.43
CA GLN A 74 -2.49 -14.69 -4.31
C GLN A 74 -3.84 -13.98 -4.50
N TYR A 75 -4.52 -14.27 -5.62
CA TYR A 75 -5.93 -13.92 -5.82
C TYR A 75 -6.78 -14.64 -4.76
N GLY A 76 -7.08 -13.97 -3.67
CA GLY A 76 -7.75 -14.57 -2.51
C GLY A 76 -7.32 -13.99 -1.17
N ASN A 77 -6.12 -13.39 -1.08
CA ASN A 77 -5.73 -12.55 0.07
C ASN A 77 -6.30 -11.12 -0.04
N LEU A 78 -7.42 -10.97 -0.77
CA LEU A 78 -8.10 -9.71 -1.07
C LEU A 78 -8.64 -8.97 0.18
N PHE A 79 -8.65 -9.65 1.31
CA PHE A 79 -9.29 -9.25 2.56
C PHE A 79 -8.51 -8.19 3.37
N SER A 80 -7.41 -7.65 2.85
CA SER A 80 -6.66 -6.53 3.47
C SER A 80 -6.09 -5.52 2.48
N MET A 81 -6.42 -5.64 1.19
CA MET A 81 -5.61 -5.05 0.12
C MET A 81 -5.35 -3.55 0.32
N PRO A 82 -4.09 -3.18 0.59
CA PRO A 82 -3.72 -1.78 0.60
C PRO A 82 -3.98 -1.22 -0.82
N ASP A 83 -4.75 -0.15 -0.93
CA ASP A 83 -4.95 0.61 -2.17
C ASP A 83 -3.68 1.41 -2.51
N HIS A 84 -2.57 0.70 -2.69
CA HIS A 84 -1.23 1.28 -2.81
C HIS A 84 -0.46 0.71 -4.00
N ILE A 85 0.51 1.48 -4.48
CA ILE A 85 1.66 0.96 -5.20
C ILE A 85 2.80 0.82 -4.21
N VAL A 86 3.55 -0.27 -4.36
CA VAL A 86 4.83 -0.47 -3.69
C VAL A 86 5.93 -0.54 -4.73
N ILE A 87 7.01 0.19 -4.49
CA ILE A 87 8.22 0.15 -5.30
C ILE A 87 9.32 -0.44 -4.43
N PHE A 88 9.98 -1.50 -4.89
CA PHE A 88 11.18 -2.02 -4.25
C PHE A 88 12.41 -1.64 -5.04
N ILE A 89 13.49 -1.32 -4.33
CA ILE A 89 14.82 -1.06 -4.87
C ILE A 89 15.78 -2.03 -4.18
N ILE A 90 16.46 -2.88 -4.95
CA ILE A 90 17.43 -3.83 -4.38
C ILE A 90 18.72 -3.10 -3.98
N ILE A 91 19.17 -3.26 -2.73
CA ILE A 91 20.43 -2.71 -2.23
C ILE A 91 21.49 -3.80 -2.06
N ILE A 92 21.13 -4.94 -1.44
CA ILE A 92 22.00 -6.11 -1.25
C ILE A 92 21.18 -7.37 -1.51
N GLY A 93 21.79 -8.37 -2.15
CA GLY A 93 21.12 -9.61 -2.54
C GLY A 93 20.31 -9.43 -3.82
N GLY A 94 19.13 -10.05 -3.87
CA GLY A 94 18.20 -9.87 -4.99
C GLY A 94 16.87 -10.59 -4.79
N MET A 95 16.07 -10.59 -5.85
CA MET A 95 14.73 -11.15 -5.83
C MET A 95 14.45 -11.95 -7.10
N GLU A 96 13.90 -13.15 -6.96
CA GLU A 96 13.26 -13.85 -8.07
C GLU A 96 11.74 -13.62 -7.99
N CYS A 97 11.15 -13.10 -9.05
CA CYS A 97 9.74 -12.76 -9.11
C CYS A 97 9.00 -13.64 -10.11
N GLN A 98 7.75 -13.97 -9.77
CA GLN A 98 6.80 -14.60 -10.67
C GLN A 98 5.45 -13.89 -10.61
N CYS A 99 5.03 -13.31 -11.73
CA CYS A 99 3.69 -12.74 -11.93
C CYS A 99 3.28 -12.90 -13.40
N PHE A 100 1.97 -12.96 -13.68
CA PHE A 100 1.43 -13.16 -15.04
C PHE A 100 2.01 -14.36 -15.80
N GLY A 101 2.46 -15.40 -15.09
CA GLY A 101 3.08 -16.57 -15.70
C GLY A 101 4.54 -16.37 -16.14
N GLU A 102 5.09 -15.17 -16.02
CA GLU A 102 6.49 -14.88 -16.31
C GLU A 102 7.35 -14.95 -15.05
N ARG A 103 8.61 -15.37 -15.21
CA ARG A 103 9.63 -15.34 -14.16
C ARG A 103 10.76 -14.41 -14.56
N PHE A 104 11.21 -13.58 -13.62
CA PHE A 104 12.32 -12.66 -13.84
C PHE A 104 13.06 -12.39 -12.53
N THR A 105 14.31 -11.95 -12.64
CA THR A 105 15.18 -11.68 -11.50
C THR A 105 15.48 -10.19 -11.40
N LEU A 106 15.54 -9.68 -10.17
CA LEU A 106 16.06 -8.36 -9.83
C LEU A 106 17.41 -8.52 -9.14
N VAL A 107 18.40 -7.78 -9.63
CA VAL A 107 19.72 -7.70 -9.02
C VAL A 107 19.90 -6.35 -8.34
N GLN A 108 21.04 -6.18 -7.66
CA GLN A 108 21.40 -4.93 -6.98
C GLN A 108 21.16 -3.71 -7.88
N GLY A 109 20.37 -2.78 -7.34
CA GLY A 109 19.98 -1.53 -7.98
C GLY A 109 18.73 -1.61 -8.87
N ASP A 110 18.24 -2.79 -9.24
CA ASP A 110 17.01 -2.87 -10.01
C ASP A 110 15.80 -2.39 -9.17
N ILE A 111 14.83 -1.81 -9.86
CA ILE A 111 13.52 -1.45 -9.28
C ILE A 111 12.47 -2.48 -9.70
N LEU A 112 11.63 -2.89 -8.75
CA LEU A 112 10.36 -3.58 -8.98
C LEU A 112 9.18 -2.63 -8.69
N ILE A 113 8.27 -2.47 -9.64
CA ILE A 113 6.98 -1.79 -9.41
C ILE A 113 5.90 -2.84 -9.12
N GLN A 114 5.13 -2.62 -8.05
CA GLN A 114 4.08 -3.53 -7.63
C GLN A 114 2.76 -2.78 -7.44
N ASP A 115 1.77 -3.16 -8.24
CA ASP A 115 0.38 -2.99 -7.87
C ASP A 115 0.03 -3.98 -6.75
N MET A 116 -0.31 -3.47 -5.56
CA MET A 116 -0.67 -4.29 -4.40
C MET A 116 -1.98 -5.06 -4.57
N SER A 117 -2.79 -4.73 -5.60
CA SER A 117 -4.01 -5.47 -5.90
C SER A 117 -3.84 -6.73 -6.75
N GLN A 118 -2.60 -7.02 -7.16
CA GLN A 118 -2.32 -8.10 -8.09
C GLN A 118 -1.39 -9.14 -7.47
N PRO A 119 -1.57 -10.43 -7.81
CA PRO A 119 -0.76 -11.48 -7.23
C PRO A 119 0.67 -11.44 -7.74
N ILE A 120 1.58 -11.78 -6.86
CA ILE A 120 3.00 -11.93 -7.17
C ILE A 120 3.61 -12.93 -6.20
N LYS A 121 4.55 -13.73 -6.69
CA LYS A 121 5.46 -14.49 -5.84
C LYS A 121 6.84 -13.86 -5.93
N ILE A 122 7.50 -13.66 -4.80
CA ILE A 122 8.84 -13.10 -4.72
C ILE A 122 9.64 -14.00 -3.79
N HIS A 123 10.73 -14.55 -4.28
CA HIS A 123 11.74 -15.18 -3.46
C HIS A 123 12.86 -14.17 -3.24
N VAL A 124 13.12 -13.80 -1.98
CA VAL A 124 14.18 -12.85 -1.61
C VAL A 124 15.40 -13.65 -1.18
N TYR A 125 16.54 -13.43 -1.83
CA TYR A 125 17.80 -14.07 -1.47
C TYR A 125 18.82 -13.04 -0.94
N PRO A 126 19.62 -13.40 0.07
CA PRO A 126 20.55 -12.50 0.73
C PRO A 126 21.81 -12.24 -0.10
N GLY A 127 22.67 -11.33 0.39
CA GLY A 127 24.02 -11.19 -0.13
C GLY A 127 24.97 -12.32 0.28
N ASP A 128 26.15 -12.36 -0.33
CA ASP A 128 27.14 -13.43 -0.12
C ASP A 128 27.91 -13.32 1.21
N GLN A 129 27.90 -12.15 1.85
CA GLN A 129 28.65 -11.88 3.08
C GLN A 129 27.86 -12.27 4.34
N LYS A 130 28.56 -12.66 5.41
CA LYS A 130 27.94 -12.93 6.71
C LYS A 130 27.82 -11.62 7.54
N PRO A 131 26.71 -11.39 8.26
CA PRO A 131 25.48 -12.19 8.27
C PRO A 131 24.76 -12.12 6.91
N ARG A 132 24.20 -13.25 6.46
CA ARG A 132 23.57 -13.39 5.14
C ARG A 132 22.22 -12.71 5.12
N LEU A 133 22.23 -11.39 4.97
CA LEU A 133 21.03 -10.56 4.86
C LEU A 133 20.92 -9.97 3.46
N GLY A 134 19.69 -9.92 2.96
CA GLY A 134 19.30 -9.05 1.87
C GLY A 134 18.97 -7.66 2.40
N SER A 135 19.09 -6.65 1.55
CA SER A 135 18.62 -5.30 1.86
C SER A 135 17.92 -4.69 0.67
N TYR A 136 16.74 -4.11 0.89
CA TYR A 136 16.01 -3.39 -0.13
C TYR A 136 15.29 -2.19 0.47
N GLN A 137 15.20 -1.12 -0.32
CA GLN A 137 14.35 0.01 -0.02
C GLN A 137 12.94 -0.26 -0.52
N TYR A 138 11.95 0.27 0.19
CA TYR A 138 10.56 0.26 -0.24
C TYR A 138 10.00 1.67 -0.23
N ILE A 139 9.11 1.95 -1.18
CA ILE A 139 8.34 3.18 -1.27
C ILE A 139 6.88 2.79 -1.47
N ILE A 140 5.99 3.34 -0.65
CA ILE A 140 4.57 3.09 -0.62
C ILE A 140 3.86 4.41 -0.92
N MET A 141 2.98 4.38 -1.91
CA MET A 141 2.12 5.50 -2.28
C MET A 141 0.70 5.00 -2.47
N PRO A 142 -0.32 5.72 -1.98
CA PRO A 142 -1.70 5.30 -2.20
C PRO A 142 -2.08 5.52 -3.66
N LYS A 143 -2.83 4.58 -4.25
CA LYS A 143 -3.19 4.63 -5.67
C LYS A 143 -4.04 5.84 -6.02
N HIS A 144 -4.87 6.30 -5.10
CA HIS A 144 -5.70 7.49 -5.31
C HIS A 144 -4.88 8.80 -5.40
N SER A 145 -3.63 8.81 -4.91
CA SER A 145 -2.69 9.92 -5.13
C SER A 145 -2.04 9.86 -6.50
N LEU A 146 -2.16 8.73 -7.21
CA LEU A 146 -1.72 8.60 -8.58
C LEU A 146 -2.84 9.07 -9.50
N HIS A 147 -2.58 10.13 -10.25
CA HIS A 147 -3.49 10.58 -11.30
C HIS A 147 -3.82 9.38 -12.22
N PHE A 148 -5.10 9.25 -12.59
CA PHE A 148 -5.67 8.10 -13.30
C PHE A 148 -5.13 7.89 -14.73
N ASN A 149 -4.08 8.63 -15.12
CA ASN A 149 -3.42 8.63 -16.42
C ASN A 149 -2.41 7.48 -16.57
N VAL A 150 -2.12 6.76 -15.48
CA VAL A 150 -1.27 5.57 -15.48
C VAL A 150 -2.16 4.35 -15.37
N ASP A 151 -2.02 3.42 -16.30
CA ASP A 151 -2.51 2.06 -16.10
C ASP A 151 -1.60 1.38 -15.05
N ILE A 152 -1.91 1.61 -13.78
CA ILE A 152 -1.21 1.06 -12.62
C ILE A 152 -1.13 -0.46 -12.73
N ALA A 153 -2.18 -1.07 -13.28
CA ALA A 153 -2.23 -2.51 -13.39
C ALA A 153 -1.16 -3.03 -14.37
N SER A 154 -0.93 -2.32 -15.48
CA SER A 154 0.13 -2.63 -16.44
C SER A 154 1.56 -2.44 -15.92
N LEU A 155 1.72 -1.72 -14.80
CA LEU A 155 3.02 -1.51 -14.16
C LEU A 155 3.39 -2.61 -13.17
N HIS A 156 2.45 -3.45 -12.77
CA HIS A 156 2.73 -4.57 -11.88
C HIS A 156 3.78 -5.50 -12.49
N GLY A 157 4.81 -5.84 -11.71
CA GLY A 157 5.90 -6.70 -12.18
C GLY A 157 6.88 -6.00 -13.12
N LYS A 158 6.75 -4.69 -13.39
CA LYS A 158 7.72 -3.98 -14.21
C LYS A 158 9.05 -3.84 -13.48
N ARG A 159 10.11 -4.31 -14.14
CA ARG A 159 11.50 -4.11 -13.74
C ARG A 159 12.09 -2.89 -14.43
N ILE A 160 12.67 -1.97 -13.67
CA ILE A 160 13.53 -0.91 -14.21
C ILE A 160 14.98 -1.26 -13.91
N PRO A 161 15.82 -1.54 -14.92
CA PRO A 161 17.20 -1.93 -14.69
C PRO A 161 18.02 -0.86 -13.96
N ALA A 162 19.01 -1.28 -13.17
CA ALA A 162 19.94 -0.41 -12.45
C ALA A 162 20.69 0.58 -13.36
N THR A 163 20.83 0.26 -14.65
CA THR A 163 21.49 1.12 -15.64
C THR A 163 20.58 2.19 -16.23
N SER A 164 19.26 2.15 -15.97
CA SER A 164 18.32 3.15 -16.47
C SER A 164 18.56 4.51 -15.81
N PRO A 165 18.73 5.61 -16.57
CA PRO A 165 18.92 6.95 -16.01
C PRO A 165 17.80 7.37 -15.04
N VAL A 166 16.56 7.01 -15.38
CA VAL A 166 15.38 7.30 -14.56
C VAL A 166 15.44 6.55 -13.22
N ASN A 167 15.91 5.30 -13.24
CA ASN A 167 16.13 4.53 -12.01
C ASN A 167 17.23 5.15 -11.14
N ILE A 168 18.33 5.60 -11.74
CA ILE A 168 19.43 6.27 -11.01
C ILE A 168 18.91 7.51 -10.28
N ILE A 169 18.12 8.34 -10.96
CA ILE A 169 17.51 9.54 -10.36
C ILE A 169 16.60 9.16 -9.18
N LEU A 170 15.71 8.18 -9.36
CA LEU A 170 14.77 7.77 -8.32
C LEU A 170 15.47 7.25 -7.06
N ARG A 171 16.42 6.34 -7.23
CA ARG A 171 17.15 5.74 -6.10
C ARG A 171 17.95 6.78 -5.35
N ASN A 172 18.65 7.66 -6.06
CA ASN A 172 19.42 8.73 -5.42
C ASN A 172 18.51 9.72 -4.70
N HIS A 173 17.40 10.12 -5.32
CA HIS A 173 16.44 11.02 -4.68
C HIS A 173 15.91 10.44 -3.36
N PHE A 174 15.44 9.19 -3.39
CA PHE A 174 14.91 8.53 -2.20
C PHE A 174 16.00 8.29 -1.13
N ALA A 175 17.18 7.85 -1.54
CA ALA A 175 18.31 7.66 -0.64
C ALA A 175 18.71 8.98 0.06
N THR A 176 18.74 10.09 -0.67
CA THR A 176 18.99 11.41 -0.07
C THR A 176 17.90 11.79 0.91
N MET A 177 16.61 11.61 0.58
CA MET A 177 15.50 11.90 1.50
C MET A 177 15.64 11.16 2.83
N VAL A 178 15.96 9.87 2.76
CA VAL A 178 16.21 9.02 3.95
C VAL A 178 17.42 9.51 4.74
N GLN A 179 18.52 9.84 4.05
CA GLN A 179 19.78 10.27 4.68
C GLN A 179 19.64 11.56 5.48
N VAL A 180 18.85 12.53 5.01
CA VAL A 180 18.70 13.84 5.65
C VAL A 180 17.48 13.93 6.57
N PHE A 181 16.68 12.87 6.70
CA PHE A 181 15.40 12.88 7.40
C PHE A 181 15.50 13.45 8.83
N ASP A 182 16.47 12.97 9.61
CA ASP A 182 16.65 13.36 11.02
C ASP A 182 17.07 14.84 11.19
N GLN A 183 17.43 15.51 10.09
CA GLN A 183 17.82 16.93 10.06
C GLN A 183 16.67 17.85 9.60
N MET A 184 15.57 17.28 9.11
CA MET A 184 14.43 18.02 8.59
C MET A 184 13.45 18.40 9.71
N THR A 185 12.85 19.57 9.57
CA THR A 185 11.63 19.94 10.29
C THR A 185 10.41 19.18 9.75
N ASP A 186 9.34 19.09 10.53
CA ASP A 186 8.07 18.45 10.09
C ASP A 186 7.54 19.02 8.76
N GLN A 187 7.66 20.34 8.57
CA GLN A 187 7.20 21.00 7.35
C GLN A 187 8.08 20.63 6.14
N GLU A 188 9.39 20.49 6.34
CA GLU A 188 10.32 20.05 5.30
C GLU A 188 10.09 18.57 4.95
N VAL A 189 9.83 17.70 5.94
CA VAL A 189 9.47 16.29 5.71
C VAL A 189 8.24 16.18 4.81
N LEU A 190 7.17 16.89 5.15
CA LEU A 190 5.92 16.86 4.38
C LEU A 190 6.08 17.44 2.97
N SER A 191 6.78 18.57 2.84
CA SER A 191 7.04 19.20 1.53
C SER A 191 7.91 18.33 0.63
N THR A 192 8.91 17.67 1.22
CA THR A 192 9.79 16.72 0.53
C THR A 192 9.01 15.50 0.04
N GLY A 193 8.08 14.98 0.85
CA GLY A 193 7.19 13.90 0.44
C GLY A 193 6.27 14.26 -0.72
N GLU A 194 5.71 15.48 -0.74
CA GLU A 194 4.86 15.96 -1.85
C GLU A 194 5.66 16.06 -3.16
N GLY A 195 6.88 16.61 -3.10
CA GLY A 195 7.78 16.69 -4.24
C GLY A 195 8.21 15.31 -4.75
N ALA A 196 8.59 14.42 -3.83
CA ALA A 196 8.98 13.05 -4.16
C ALA A 196 7.85 12.25 -4.80
N ALA A 197 6.63 12.36 -4.27
CA ALA A 197 5.44 11.74 -4.87
C ALA A 197 5.29 12.17 -6.33
N SER A 198 5.47 13.46 -6.64
CA SER A 198 5.41 13.98 -8.01
C SER A 198 6.49 13.38 -8.91
N VAL A 199 7.73 13.24 -8.44
CA VAL A 199 8.83 12.63 -9.20
C VAL A 199 8.58 11.14 -9.46
N PHE A 200 8.16 10.39 -8.45
CA PHE A 200 7.80 8.98 -8.59
C PHE A 200 6.65 8.81 -9.59
N LEU A 201 5.62 9.65 -9.49
CA LEU A 201 4.49 9.66 -10.41
C LEU A 201 4.90 9.84 -11.86
N GLN A 202 5.72 10.86 -12.15
CA GLN A 202 6.17 11.12 -13.53
C GLN A 202 7.00 9.96 -14.07
N THR A 203 7.78 9.30 -13.21
CA THR A 203 8.52 8.10 -13.59
C THR A 203 7.60 6.94 -13.93
N LEU A 204 6.56 6.68 -13.12
CA LEU A 204 5.59 5.63 -13.39
C LEU A 204 4.87 5.86 -14.74
N HIS A 205 4.50 7.11 -15.05
CA HIS A 205 3.95 7.48 -16.36
C HIS A 205 4.91 7.15 -17.51
N LEU A 206 6.18 7.52 -17.37
CA LEU A 206 7.19 7.28 -18.39
C LEU A 206 7.40 5.78 -18.65
N VAL A 207 7.46 4.98 -17.57
CA VAL A 207 7.67 3.53 -17.63
C VAL A 207 6.46 2.78 -18.19
N ALA A 208 5.24 3.30 -18.01
CA ALA A 208 4.02 2.69 -18.54
C ALA A 208 3.99 2.64 -20.08
N GLY A 209 4.79 3.46 -20.76
CA GLY A 209 5.13 3.31 -22.19
C GLY A 209 4.01 3.54 -23.22
N LYS A 210 2.73 3.60 -22.81
CA LYS A 210 1.63 3.97 -23.71
C LYS A 210 1.26 5.44 -23.54
N LYS A 211 1.44 6.22 -24.62
CA LYS A 211 0.57 7.37 -24.87
C LYS A 211 -0.83 6.81 -25.09
N VAL A 212 -1.70 6.90 -24.08
CA VAL A 212 -3.13 6.88 -24.34
C VAL A 212 -3.37 8.04 -25.32
N GLU A 213 -4.02 7.84 -26.46
CA GLU A 213 -4.15 8.91 -27.48
C GLU A 213 -5.06 10.06 -27.01
N HIS A 214 -5.83 9.83 -25.93
CA HIS A 214 -6.65 10.82 -25.22
C HIS A 214 -6.60 10.62 -23.68
N PRO A 215 -5.44 10.67 -23.01
CA PRO A 215 -5.32 10.40 -21.58
C PRO A 215 -6.03 11.49 -20.79
N PHE A 216 -5.74 12.76 -21.09
CA PHE A 216 -6.18 13.90 -20.31
C PHE A 216 -7.70 14.03 -20.18
N GLU A 217 -8.50 13.65 -21.18
CA GLU A 217 -9.96 13.80 -21.06
C GLU A 217 -10.63 12.63 -20.37
N GLN A 218 -10.27 11.37 -20.69
CA GLN A 218 -10.91 10.20 -20.10
C GLN A 218 -10.39 9.91 -18.69
N SER A 219 -9.09 10.10 -18.46
CA SER A 219 -8.50 9.98 -17.13
C SER A 219 -8.89 11.14 -16.23
N ALA A 220 -8.83 12.41 -16.66
CA ALA A 220 -9.31 13.49 -15.80
C ALA A 220 -10.81 13.36 -15.55
N ARG A 221 -11.59 12.78 -16.46
CA ARG A 221 -13.00 12.47 -16.23
C ARG A 221 -13.18 11.32 -15.24
N LEU A 222 -12.44 10.23 -15.36
CA LEU A 222 -12.42 9.14 -14.37
C LEU A 222 -11.98 9.67 -13.00
N GLU A 223 -10.92 10.46 -12.95
CA GLU A 223 -10.41 11.13 -11.75
C GLU A 223 -11.47 11.99 -11.08
N ARG A 224 -12.10 12.87 -11.85
CA ARG A 224 -13.17 13.73 -11.33
C ARG A 224 -14.38 12.92 -10.86
N ILE A 225 -14.72 11.82 -11.53
CA ILE A 225 -15.80 10.92 -11.11
C ILE A 225 -15.40 10.20 -9.81
N CYS A 226 -14.19 9.65 -9.71
CA CYS A 226 -13.69 9.00 -8.51
C CYS A 226 -13.62 9.95 -7.31
N LEU A 227 -13.03 11.14 -7.48
CA LEU A 227 -13.00 12.18 -6.45
C LEU A 227 -14.40 12.63 -6.01
N TYR A 228 -15.35 12.66 -6.95
CA TYR A 228 -16.74 12.93 -6.62
C TYR A 228 -17.35 11.78 -5.81
N ILE A 229 -17.14 10.52 -6.22
CA ILE A 229 -17.60 9.34 -5.46
C ILE A 229 -17.05 9.39 -4.04
N GLU A 230 -15.76 9.64 -3.86
CA GLU A 230 -15.10 9.74 -2.53
C GLU A 230 -15.76 10.79 -1.64
N LYS A 231 -16.05 11.97 -2.20
CA LYS A 231 -16.69 13.07 -1.46
C LYS A 231 -18.16 12.79 -1.13
N HIS A 232 -18.79 11.81 -1.79
CA HIS A 232 -20.23 11.52 -1.68
C HIS A 232 -20.51 10.07 -1.27
N LEU A 233 -19.54 9.35 -0.67
CA LEU A 233 -19.71 7.94 -0.29
C LEU A 233 -20.91 7.71 0.65
N SER A 234 -21.22 8.68 1.52
CA SER A 234 -22.35 8.67 2.45
C SER A 234 -23.72 8.85 1.79
N GLN A 235 -23.76 9.25 0.52
CA GLN A 235 -24.98 9.56 -0.21
C GLN A 235 -25.27 8.50 -1.29
N PRO A 236 -26.51 8.39 -1.77
CA PRO A 236 -26.82 7.54 -2.93
C PRO A 236 -26.11 8.06 -4.18
N VAL A 237 -25.07 7.36 -4.62
CA VAL A 237 -24.41 7.62 -5.90
C VAL A 237 -25.05 6.75 -6.97
N SER A 238 -25.85 7.35 -7.86
CA SER A 238 -26.47 6.64 -8.98
C SER A 238 -25.71 6.88 -10.29
N VAL A 239 -25.76 5.90 -11.19
CA VAL A 239 -25.20 6.00 -12.54
C VAL A 239 -25.75 7.22 -13.29
N ASP A 240 -27.04 7.52 -13.14
CA ASP A 240 -27.67 8.65 -13.82
C ASP A 240 -27.15 10.01 -13.35
N VAL A 241 -26.91 10.16 -12.05
CA VAL A 241 -26.30 11.38 -11.49
C VAL A 241 -24.88 11.55 -12.03
N LEU A 242 -24.10 10.49 -12.09
CA LEU A 242 -22.74 10.53 -12.64
C LEU A 242 -22.74 10.84 -14.14
N CYS A 243 -23.63 10.20 -14.90
CA CYS A 243 -23.79 10.49 -16.33
C CYS A 243 -24.12 11.96 -16.60
N LYS A 244 -25.04 12.52 -15.81
CA LYS A 244 -25.46 13.93 -15.92
C LYS A 244 -24.35 14.90 -15.50
N ASN A 245 -23.72 14.66 -14.36
CA ASN A 245 -22.72 15.58 -13.79
C ASN A 245 -21.41 15.62 -14.58
N PHE A 246 -21.06 14.50 -15.23
CA PHE A 246 -19.77 14.36 -15.94
C PHE A 246 -19.92 14.28 -17.47
N ALA A 247 -21.11 14.57 -18.00
CA ALA A 247 -21.42 14.53 -19.42
C ALA A 247 -20.91 13.25 -20.11
N ILE A 248 -21.24 12.09 -19.53
CA ILE A 248 -20.83 10.77 -20.01
C ILE A 248 -22.04 9.87 -20.22
N SER A 249 -22.06 9.12 -21.32
CA SER A 249 -23.11 8.13 -21.56
C SER A 249 -23.00 6.98 -20.55
N ARG A 250 -24.10 6.25 -20.31
CA ARG A 250 -24.08 5.06 -19.44
C ARG A 250 -23.07 4.01 -19.93
N SER A 251 -23.02 3.75 -21.23
CA SER A 251 -22.06 2.83 -21.84
C SER A 251 -20.61 3.31 -21.69
N GLY A 252 -20.37 4.61 -21.81
CA GLY A 252 -19.07 5.22 -21.56
C GLY A 252 -18.65 5.08 -20.10
N LEU A 253 -19.56 5.31 -19.15
CA LEU A 253 -19.30 5.15 -17.72
C LEU A 253 -18.97 3.70 -17.35
N TYR A 254 -19.73 2.73 -17.87
CA TYR A 254 -19.43 1.32 -17.63
C TYR A 254 -18.08 0.91 -18.20
N ARG A 255 -17.75 1.33 -19.43
CA ARG A 255 -16.43 1.07 -20.03
C ARG A 255 -15.31 1.70 -19.21
N LEU A 256 -15.52 2.89 -18.66
CA LEU A 256 -14.53 3.61 -17.85
C LEU A 256 -14.23 2.89 -16.53
N PHE A 257 -15.20 2.20 -15.95
CA PHE A 257 -15.06 1.47 -14.69
C PHE A 257 -14.88 -0.04 -14.86
N GLU A 258 -14.93 -0.58 -16.07
CA GLU A 258 -14.78 -2.02 -16.34
C GLU A 258 -13.43 -2.57 -15.85
N PRO A 259 -12.28 -1.89 -16.06
CA PRO A 259 -10.99 -2.32 -15.51
C PRO A 259 -10.95 -2.33 -13.97
N LEU A 260 -11.86 -1.61 -13.31
CA LEU A 260 -11.97 -1.52 -11.86
C LEU A 260 -13.00 -2.50 -11.27
N GLY A 261 -13.46 -3.48 -12.06
CA GLY A 261 -14.49 -4.44 -11.66
C GLY A 261 -15.92 -3.89 -11.75
N GLY A 262 -16.09 -2.74 -12.41
CA GLY A 262 -17.37 -2.06 -12.59
C GLY A 262 -17.69 -1.06 -11.48
N ILE A 263 -18.52 -0.06 -11.83
CA ILE A 263 -18.77 1.10 -10.97
C ILE A 263 -19.43 0.75 -9.63
N ALA A 264 -20.32 -0.24 -9.62
CA ALA A 264 -21.00 -0.67 -8.40
C ALA A 264 -20.02 -1.35 -7.43
N GLN A 265 -19.08 -2.15 -7.95
CA GLN A 265 -18.05 -2.79 -7.15
C GLN A 265 -17.06 -1.77 -6.61
N PHE A 266 -16.67 -0.80 -7.44
CA PHE A 266 -15.82 0.32 -7.01
C PHE A 266 -16.45 1.11 -5.86
N ILE A 267 -17.71 1.57 -5.99
CA ILE A 267 -18.38 2.31 -4.91
C ILE A 267 -18.47 1.45 -3.64
N ARG A 268 -18.79 0.16 -3.78
CA ARG A 268 -18.87 -0.77 -2.65
C ARG A 268 -17.53 -0.91 -1.92
N SER A 269 -16.43 -1.12 -2.64
CA SER A 269 -15.11 -1.28 -2.04
C SER A 269 -14.66 -0.01 -1.31
N ARG A 270 -14.90 1.17 -1.89
CA ARG A 270 -14.59 2.46 -1.25
C ARG A 270 -15.41 2.70 0.03
N ARG A 271 -16.71 2.36 0.02
CA ARG A 271 -17.56 2.44 1.22
C ARG A 271 -17.12 1.47 2.33
N LEU A 272 -16.69 0.27 1.97
CA LEU A 272 -16.15 -0.70 2.93
C LEU A 272 -14.82 -0.25 3.54
N LEU A 273 -13.95 0.36 2.73
CA LEU A 273 -12.70 0.95 3.20
C LEU A 273 -12.96 2.09 4.19
N LEU A 274 -13.93 2.97 3.88
CA LEU A 274 -14.37 4.01 4.80
C LEU A 274 -14.93 3.40 6.11
N ALA A 275 -15.75 2.36 6.03
CA ALA A 275 -16.27 1.67 7.21
C ALA A 275 -15.14 1.13 8.08
N LYS A 276 -14.15 0.47 7.47
CA LYS A 276 -12.95 -0.04 8.16
C LYS A 276 -12.20 1.10 8.88
N ARG A 277 -12.01 2.24 8.22
CA ARG A 277 -11.38 3.43 8.81
C ARG A 277 -12.17 3.98 10.00
N LEU A 278 -13.50 4.09 9.87
CA LEU A 278 -14.37 4.56 10.95
C LEU A 278 -14.39 3.61 12.15
N LEU A 279 -14.37 2.30 11.91
CA LEU A 279 -14.32 1.29 12.98
C LEU A 279 -13.03 1.36 13.81
N ARG A 280 -11.95 1.88 13.22
CA ARG A 280 -10.66 2.08 13.88
C ARG A 280 -10.50 3.45 14.53
N THR A 281 -11.37 4.40 14.22
CA THR A 281 -11.26 5.79 14.68
C THR A 281 -11.73 5.89 16.14
N SER A 282 -10.87 6.35 17.06
CA SER A 282 -11.15 6.39 18.50
C SER A 282 -12.39 7.23 18.85
N SER A 283 -12.62 8.34 18.16
CA SER A 283 -13.82 9.18 18.36
C SER A 283 -15.13 8.53 17.89
N MET A 284 -15.04 7.46 17.10
CA MET A 284 -16.19 6.68 16.60
C MET A 284 -16.36 5.35 17.36
N SER A 285 -15.54 5.08 18.38
CA SER A 285 -15.52 3.82 19.12
C SER A 285 -16.90 3.49 19.71
N ASP A 286 -17.60 4.48 20.27
CA ASP A 286 -18.90 4.32 20.92
C ASP A 286 -20.10 4.46 19.97
N GLN A 287 -19.85 4.82 18.70
CA GLN A 287 -20.91 4.95 17.72
C GLN A 287 -21.46 3.59 17.31
N SER A 288 -22.78 3.48 17.15
CA SER A 288 -23.40 2.22 16.72
C SER A 288 -22.99 1.86 15.28
N LEU A 289 -23.00 0.56 14.96
CA LEU A 289 -22.74 0.11 13.58
C LEU A 289 -23.77 0.67 12.58
N ALA A 290 -24.97 1.03 13.04
CA ALA A 290 -25.96 1.69 12.21
C ALA A 290 -25.54 3.12 11.82
N VAL A 291 -24.89 3.86 12.73
CA VAL A 291 -24.32 5.19 12.44
C VAL A 291 -23.17 5.06 11.45
N ILE A 292 -22.27 4.09 11.65
CA ILE A 292 -21.15 3.84 10.72
C ILE A 292 -21.68 3.47 9.33
N ALA A 293 -22.65 2.56 9.25
CA ALA A 293 -23.27 2.17 7.98
C ALA A 293 -23.82 3.40 7.24
N ARG A 294 -24.55 4.27 7.95
CA ARG A 294 -25.09 5.52 7.40
C ARG A 294 -23.99 6.46 6.91
N GLN A 295 -22.90 6.65 7.66
CA GLN A 295 -21.75 7.45 7.23
C GLN A 295 -21.05 6.88 6.00
N CYS A 296 -21.15 5.57 5.78
CA CYS A 296 -20.64 4.90 4.59
C CYS A 296 -21.68 4.82 3.44
N GLY A 297 -22.89 5.37 3.61
CA GLY A 297 -23.95 5.28 2.60
C GLY A 297 -24.44 3.84 2.36
N LEU A 298 -24.39 3.01 3.41
CA LEU A 298 -24.83 1.62 3.41
C LEU A 298 -25.95 1.42 4.44
N GLU A 299 -26.84 0.47 4.15
CA GLU A 299 -27.75 -0.05 5.16
C GLU A 299 -26.99 -0.96 6.14
N PRO A 300 -27.36 -1.03 7.43
CA PRO A 300 -26.66 -1.84 8.42
C PRO A 300 -26.52 -3.32 8.02
N GLY A 301 -27.58 -3.90 7.43
CA GLY A 301 -27.55 -5.27 6.91
C GLY A 301 -26.60 -5.43 5.72
N ALA A 302 -26.54 -4.43 4.83
CA ALA A 302 -25.63 -4.42 3.69
C ALA A 302 -24.18 -4.29 4.14
N LEU A 303 -23.90 -3.42 5.13
CA LEU A 303 -22.57 -3.30 5.74
C LEU A 303 -22.14 -4.65 6.29
N ARG A 304 -22.94 -5.30 7.15
CA ARG A 304 -22.56 -6.60 7.73
C ARG A 304 -22.26 -7.65 6.66
N ARG A 305 -23.12 -7.78 5.66
CA ARG A 305 -22.96 -8.76 4.58
C ARG A 305 -21.71 -8.50 3.76
N TYR A 306 -21.55 -7.29 3.23
CA TYR A 306 -20.42 -6.95 2.37
C TYR A 306 -19.11 -6.95 3.14
N PHE A 307 -19.11 -6.56 4.41
CA PHE A 307 -17.91 -6.57 5.24
C PHE A 307 -17.47 -8.00 5.55
N LEU A 308 -18.41 -8.93 5.83
CA LEU A 308 -18.09 -10.35 5.97
C LEU A 308 -17.58 -10.96 4.65
N GLU A 309 -18.25 -10.66 3.54
CA GLU A 309 -17.85 -11.12 2.19
C GLU A 309 -16.47 -10.59 1.78
N PHE A 310 -16.12 -9.37 2.18
CA PHE A 310 -14.92 -8.68 1.72
C PHE A 310 -13.75 -8.73 2.70
N TYR A 311 -14.00 -8.91 4.01
CA TYR A 311 -12.98 -8.95 5.05
C TYR A 311 -12.93 -10.25 5.85
N GLY A 312 -13.84 -11.20 5.60
CA GLY A 312 -13.88 -12.49 6.30
C GLY A 312 -14.31 -12.39 7.78
N ALA A 313 -14.56 -11.17 8.27
CA ALA A 313 -15.02 -10.88 9.62
C ALA A 313 -16.17 -9.86 9.54
N THR A 314 -17.02 -9.84 10.55
CA THR A 314 -18.09 -8.83 10.68
C THR A 314 -17.52 -7.49 11.19
N PRO A 315 -18.24 -6.37 10.98
CA PRO A 315 -17.83 -5.07 11.52
C PRO A 315 -17.65 -5.07 13.05
N SER A 316 -18.47 -5.85 13.76
CA SER A 316 -18.39 -6.00 15.23
C SER A 316 -17.10 -6.69 15.66
N GLU A 317 -16.78 -7.82 15.01
CA GLU A 317 -15.57 -8.59 15.30
C GLU A 317 -14.32 -7.76 15.00
N MET A 318 -14.32 -7.05 13.87
CA MET A 318 -13.20 -6.18 13.50
C MET A 318 -13.02 -4.99 14.46
N ARG A 319 -14.12 -4.38 14.92
CA ARG A 319 -14.05 -3.34 15.95
C ARG A 319 -13.50 -3.87 17.27
N GLN A 320 -13.90 -5.07 17.67
CA GLN A 320 -13.38 -5.68 18.90
C GLN A 320 -11.89 -5.97 18.77
N LYS A 321 -11.43 -6.41 17.58
CA LYS A 321 -10.01 -6.54 17.27
C LYS A 321 -9.30 -5.19 17.45
N TYR A 322 -9.74 -4.13 16.79
CA TYR A 322 -9.13 -2.80 16.93
C TYR A 322 -9.12 -2.25 18.36
N ARG A 323 -10.15 -2.54 19.16
CA ARG A 323 -10.15 -2.13 20.58
C ARG A 323 -9.11 -2.88 21.39
N ARG A 324 -8.97 -4.19 21.18
CA ARG A 324 -7.90 -4.98 21.82
C ARG A 324 -6.53 -4.49 21.38
N ASP A 325 -6.35 -4.24 20.08
CA ASP A 325 -5.12 -3.71 19.53
C ASP A 325 -4.82 -2.29 20.10
N ALA A 326 -5.83 -1.43 20.28
CA ALA A 326 -5.67 -0.09 20.85
C ALA A 326 -5.41 -0.09 22.36
N GLU A 327 -6.07 -0.96 23.12
CA GLU A 327 -5.82 -1.16 24.56
C GLU A 327 -4.42 -1.75 24.81
N GLN A 328 -3.88 -2.50 23.84
CA GLN A 328 -2.49 -2.93 23.80
C GLN A 328 -1.55 -1.82 23.28
N SER A 329 -2.03 -0.94 22.39
CA SER A 329 -1.25 0.14 21.75
C SER A 329 -1.20 1.46 22.52
N ASP A 330 -2.06 1.72 23.50
CA ASP A 330 -1.88 2.82 24.47
C ASP A 330 -0.64 2.59 25.38
N GLN A 331 0.05 1.45 25.20
CA GLN A 331 1.38 1.14 25.71
C GLN A 331 2.46 0.98 24.60
N VAL A 332 2.14 1.17 23.31
CA VAL A 332 3.07 0.86 22.18
C VAL A 332 3.17 2.00 21.16
N ASP A 333 4.41 2.26 20.72
CA ASP A 333 4.84 3.29 19.79
C ASP A 333 4.14 3.26 18.40
N ALA A 334 4.29 4.34 17.63
CA ALA A 334 3.80 4.42 16.25
C ALA A 334 4.33 3.22 15.42
N THR A 335 3.45 2.46 14.77
CA THR A 335 3.82 1.31 13.93
C THR A 335 3.69 1.59 12.43
N HIS A 336 4.45 0.85 11.61
CA HIS A 336 4.44 1.00 10.15
C HIS A 336 3.04 0.73 9.56
N VAL A 337 2.31 -0.19 10.18
CA VAL A 337 0.91 -0.54 9.89
C VAL A 337 -0.03 0.66 10.03
N ASN A 338 0.16 1.44 11.10
CA ASN A 338 -0.67 2.61 11.36
C ASN A 338 -0.48 3.67 10.28
N TRP A 339 0.76 3.90 9.83
CA TRP A 339 1.04 4.84 8.75
C TRP A 339 0.45 4.39 7.41
N VAL A 340 0.70 3.14 6.99
CA VAL A 340 0.20 2.62 5.70
C VAL A 340 -1.33 2.61 5.65
N SER A 341 -1.98 2.37 6.77
CA SER A 341 -3.44 2.43 6.85
C SER A 341 -4.01 3.86 6.95
N SER A 342 -3.17 4.85 7.21
CA SER A 342 -3.53 6.28 7.31
C SER A 342 -3.26 7.07 6.04
N LEU A 343 -2.40 6.55 5.15
CA LEU A 343 -2.37 6.93 3.72
C LEU A 343 -3.75 6.69 3.10
#